data_AF-A0A965HIA2-F1
#
_entry.id   AF-A0A965HIA2-F1
#
_cell.length_a   1.000
_cell.length_b   1.000
_cell.length_c   1.000
_cell.angle_alpha   90.00
_cell.angle_beta   90.00
_cell.angle_gamma   90.00
#
_symmetry.space_group_name_H-M   'P 1'
#
loop_
_entity.id
_entity.type
_entity.pdbx_description
1 polymer ?
#
loop_
_entity_poly.entity_id
_entity_poly.type
_entity_poly.pdbx_seq_one_letter_code
_entity_poly.pdbx_strand_id
1 'polypeptide(L)'
;DNYGRFLYQIDADATSVPLWRVGGPITPTSSIYSRFARGFEHASGKDTMLFKLHEGFSEGNEPKVMTMTVVWYDKTAGSTWKLDYDAGKEGMKTALNVTGKGDKQWHHERVTVEDAVLRQGGTKGADFDLVNTDDKDDIFSLIEVHRGKLEAPEVSDIAPMPPEAGKATKPGKEKKGKRKKVDEETD
;
A
#
# COMPACT_ATOMS: atom_id res chain seq x y z
N ASP A 1 -16.05 -1.25 -4.81
CA ASP A 1 -15.25 -1.32 -3.58
C ASP A 1 -14.04 -0.40 -3.64
N ASN A 2 -13.79 0.35 -2.57
CA ASN A 2 -12.72 1.36 -2.48
C ASN A 2 -11.39 0.77 -1.97
N TYR A 3 -11.49 -0.24 -1.11
CA TYR A 3 -10.38 -1.04 -0.59
C TYR A 3 -10.68 -2.50 -0.91
N GLY A 4 -9.65 -3.33 -1.02
CA GLY A 4 -9.78 -4.67 -1.58
C GLY A 4 -9.14 -5.79 -0.76
N ARG A 5 -9.34 -7.02 -1.25
CA ARG A 5 -8.85 -8.29 -0.72
C ARG A 5 -9.43 -8.64 0.65
N PHE A 6 -8.85 -8.13 1.73
CA PHE A 6 -9.26 -8.44 3.11
C PHE A 6 -9.59 -7.20 3.93
N LEU A 7 -9.80 -6.05 3.27
CA LEU A 7 -10.09 -4.77 3.91
C LEU A 7 -11.31 -4.12 3.24
N TYR A 8 -12.26 -3.68 4.07
CA TYR A 8 -13.47 -2.99 3.64
C TYR A 8 -13.59 -1.65 4.35
N GLN A 9 -13.95 -0.61 3.60
CA GLN A 9 -14.40 0.64 4.19
C GLN A 9 -15.91 0.54 4.47
N ILE A 10 -16.33 0.88 5.70
CA ILE A 10 -17.73 0.88 6.13
C ILE A 10 -18.39 2.19 5.72
N ASP A 11 -19.59 2.11 5.14
CA ASP A 11 -20.44 3.25 4.75
C ASP A 11 -19.69 4.35 4.00
N ALA A 12 -18.88 3.92 3.04
CA ALA A 12 -17.88 4.72 2.39
C ALA A 12 -18.37 6.13 1.97
N ASP A 13 -19.53 6.24 1.32
CA ASP A 13 -20.07 7.52 0.82
C ASP A 13 -20.68 8.40 1.94
N ALA A 14 -21.04 7.80 3.07
CA ALA A 14 -21.49 8.52 4.25
C ALA A 14 -20.33 9.05 5.09
N THR A 15 -19.15 8.42 5.00
CA THR A 15 -17.99 8.70 5.87
C THR A 15 -16.84 9.44 5.17
N SER A 16 -16.87 9.56 3.84
CA SER A 16 -15.81 10.22 3.05
C SER A 16 -16.31 10.58 1.66
N VAL A 17 -15.56 11.42 0.95
CA VAL A 17 -15.82 11.77 -0.45
C VAL A 17 -14.82 11.12 -1.39
N PRO A 18 -15.22 10.68 -2.60
CA PRO A 18 -14.28 10.24 -3.62
C PRO A 18 -13.55 11.45 -4.25
N LEU A 19 -12.27 11.28 -4.56
CA LEU A 19 -11.46 12.23 -5.31
C LEU A 19 -10.75 11.55 -6.48
N TRP A 20 -10.51 12.33 -7.54
CA TRP A 20 -9.82 11.88 -8.75
C TRP A 20 -8.76 12.89 -9.14
N ARG A 21 -7.65 12.41 -9.72
CA ARG A 21 -6.55 13.27 -10.23
C ARG A 21 -6.01 14.20 -9.13
N VAL A 22 -5.70 13.60 -7.99
CA VAL A 22 -5.16 14.30 -6.81
C VAL A 22 -3.77 14.83 -7.12
N GLY A 23 -3.55 16.10 -6.81
CA GLY A 23 -2.30 16.81 -7.09
C GLY A 23 -2.18 17.40 -8.51
N GLY A 24 -3.20 17.24 -9.37
CA GLY A 24 -3.26 17.86 -10.69
C GLY A 24 -3.44 16.86 -11.85
N PRO A 25 -3.25 17.31 -13.11
CA PRO A 25 -3.36 16.45 -14.29
C PRO A 25 -2.45 15.22 -14.20
N ILE A 26 -2.96 14.05 -14.59
CA ILE A 26 -2.17 12.81 -14.59
C ILE A 26 -1.20 12.82 -15.77
N THR A 27 0.09 12.69 -15.44
CA THR A 27 1.23 12.59 -16.35
C THR A 27 1.93 11.24 -16.17
N PRO A 28 2.87 10.86 -17.06
CA PRO A 28 3.68 9.65 -16.89
C PRO A 28 4.51 9.60 -15.60
N THR A 29 4.79 10.76 -14.98
CA THR A 29 5.55 10.87 -13.73
C THR A 29 4.66 11.05 -12.50
N SER A 30 3.34 11.08 -12.67
CA SER A 30 2.42 11.17 -11.54
C SER A 30 2.49 9.92 -10.68
N SER A 31 2.37 10.10 -9.36
CA SER A 31 2.23 8.98 -8.44
C SER A 31 1.05 8.10 -8.83
N ILE A 32 1.20 6.78 -8.65
CA ILE A 32 0.10 5.83 -8.85
C ILE A 32 -1.12 6.16 -7.98
N TYR A 33 -0.89 6.74 -6.81
CA TYR A 33 -1.91 7.14 -5.84
C TYR A 33 -2.75 8.34 -6.31
N SER A 34 -2.26 9.12 -7.28
CA SER A 34 -2.96 10.32 -7.76
C SER A 34 -4.24 10.03 -8.54
N ARG A 35 -4.46 8.80 -9.00
CA ARG A 35 -5.62 8.48 -9.85
C ARG A 35 -6.93 8.49 -9.08
N PHE A 36 -6.95 7.83 -7.92
CA PHE A 36 -8.13 7.62 -7.08
C PHE A 36 -7.75 7.76 -5.61
N ALA A 37 -8.56 8.53 -4.88
CA ALA A 37 -8.40 8.72 -3.46
C ALA A 37 -9.77 8.97 -2.82
N ARG A 38 -9.80 8.98 -1.49
CA ARG A 38 -10.93 9.46 -0.71
C ARG A 38 -10.43 10.42 0.35
N GLY A 39 -11.30 11.27 0.86
CA GLY A 39 -10.91 12.23 1.87
C GLY A 39 -12.02 12.55 2.84
N PHE A 40 -11.63 13.25 3.89
CA PHE A 40 -12.58 13.91 4.76
C PHE A 40 -13.32 15.03 4.00
N GLU A 41 -14.49 15.38 4.51
CA GLU A 41 -15.23 16.56 4.10
C GLU A 41 -15.90 17.15 5.34
N HIS A 42 -15.11 17.85 6.16
CA HIS A 42 -15.49 18.37 7.47
C HIS A 42 -16.75 19.24 7.38
N ALA A 43 -16.88 20.04 6.32
CA ALA A 43 -18.06 20.88 6.06
C ALA A 43 -19.39 20.11 6.04
N SER A 44 -19.35 18.79 5.81
CA SER A 44 -20.50 17.89 5.81
C SER A 44 -20.48 16.85 6.94
N GLY A 45 -19.54 16.96 7.87
CA GLY A 45 -19.36 16.05 9.01
C GLY A 45 -18.72 14.69 8.66
N LYS A 46 -18.08 14.57 7.48
CA LYS A 46 -17.39 13.34 7.07
C LYS A 46 -15.96 13.30 7.63
N ASP A 47 -15.86 13.24 8.95
CA ASP A 47 -14.60 13.36 9.72
C ASP A 47 -14.02 12.02 10.17
N THR A 48 -14.62 10.89 9.77
CA THR A 48 -14.14 9.58 10.22
C THR A 48 -14.39 8.53 9.16
N MET A 49 -13.32 7.92 8.65
CA MET A 49 -13.38 6.76 7.76
C MET A 49 -13.20 5.49 8.57
N LEU A 50 -14.19 4.60 8.51
CA LEU A 50 -14.25 3.38 9.30
C LEU A 50 -13.85 2.17 8.45
N PHE A 51 -13.03 1.27 9.01
CA PHE A 51 -12.51 0.13 8.29
C PHE A 51 -12.72 -1.17 9.06
N LYS A 52 -13.06 -2.24 8.35
CA LYS A 52 -13.11 -3.59 8.89
C LYS A 52 -12.31 -4.56 8.03
N LEU A 53 -11.68 -5.52 8.67
CA LEU A 53 -11.00 -6.62 8.04
C LEU A 53 -12.00 -7.73 7.71
N HIS A 54 -11.69 -8.52 6.69
CA HIS A 54 -12.46 -9.71 6.36
C HIS A 54 -12.44 -10.70 7.54
N GLU A 55 -13.56 -11.39 7.72
CA GLU A 55 -13.66 -12.49 8.69
C GLU A 55 -12.55 -13.51 8.44
N GLY A 56 -11.82 -13.90 9.47
CA GLY A 56 -10.68 -14.80 9.28
C GLY A 56 -9.31 -14.12 9.22
N PHE A 57 -9.22 -12.82 8.97
CA PHE A 57 -7.93 -12.15 8.89
C PHE A 57 -7.25 -12.03 10.28
N SER A 58 -8.02 -11.63 11.29
CA SER A 58 -7.61 -11.44 12.69
C SER A 58 -8.47 -12.27 13.64
N GLU A 59 -8.59 -13.57 13.42
CA GLU A 59 -9.41 -14.44 14.29
C GLU A 59 -8.95 -14.46 15.76
N GLY A 60 -9.90 -14.67 16.67
CA GLY A 60 -9.65 -14.74 18.11
C GLY A 60 -9.50 -13.38 18.79
N ASN A 61 -9.57 -13.39 20.12
CA ASN A 61 -9.56 -12.18 20.96
C ASN A 61 -8.18 -11.88 21.55
N GLU A 62 -7.16 -12.67 21.21
CA GLU A 62 -5.81 -12.45 21.71
C GLU A 62 -5.17 -11.23 21.04
N PRO A 63 -4.43 -10.39 21.78
CA PRO A 63 -3.67 -9.30 21.21
C PRO A 63 -2.61 -9.81 20.22
N LYS A 64 -2.46 -9.09 19.10
CA LYS A 64 -1.57 -9.43 17.98
C LYS A 64 -0.70 -8.24 17.63
N VAL A 65 0.49 -8.56 17.12
CA VAL A 65 1.34 -7.55 16.48
C VAL A 65 0.83 -7.32 15.06
N MET A 66 0.54 -6.06 14.73
CA MET A 66 0.06 -5.64 13.40
C MET A 66 0.84 -4.42 12.94
N THR A 67 1.22 -4.38 11.67
CA THR A 67 1.78 -3.20 11.02
C THR A 67 0.77 -2.62 10.06
N MET A 68 0.48 -1.33 10.18
CA MET A 68 -0.43 -0.59 9.31
C MET A 68 0.33 0.46 8.52
N THR A 69 0.06 0.59 7.23
CA THR A 69 0.61 1.66 6.38
C THR A 69 -0.53 2.46 5.78
N VAL A 70 -0.53 3.77 5.99
CA VAL A 70 -1.52 4.71 5.42
C VAL A 70 -0.81 5.57 4.37
N VAL A 71 -1.35 5.56 3.16
CA VAL A 71 -0.87 6.40 2.06
C VAL A 71 -1.79 7.61 1.90
N TRP A 72 -1.25 8.81 2.11
CA TRP A 72 -2.02 10.04 2.16
C TRP A 72 -1.32 11.19 1.42
N TYR A 73 -2.09 12.15 0.95
CA TYR A 73 -1.60 13.31 0.19
C TYR A 73 -1.58 14.54 1.08
N ASP A 74 -0.38 15.04 1.39
CA ASP A 74 -0.17 16.19 2.28
C ASP A 74 -0.44 17.51 1.55
N LYS A 75 -1.73 17.81 1.41
CA LYS A 75 -2.21 18.99 0.69
C LYS A 75 -2.09 20.28 1.49
N THR A 76 -2.33 20.21 2.79
CA THR A 76 -2.65 21.37 3.63
C THR A 76 -1.73 21.43 4.83
N ALA A 77 -0.95 22.50 4.94
CA ALA A 77 -0.07 22.69 6.09
C ALA A 77 -0.90 22.80 7.39
N GLY A 78 -0.49 22.06 8.41
CA GLY A 78 -1.14 22.01 9.70
C GLY A 78 -2.49 21.31 9.72
N SER A 79 -2.88 20.54 8.69
CA SER A 79 -3.97 19.57 8.84
C SER A 79 -3.55 18.45 9.77
N THR A 80 -4.51 17.85 10.48
CA THR A 80 -4.24 16.82 11.48
C THR A 80 -5.24 15.69 11.39
N TRP A 81 -4.72 14.48 11.44
CA TRP A 81 -5.51 13.26 11.48
C TRP A 81 -4.81 12.21 12.33
N LYS A 82 -5.58 11.22 12.76
CA LYS A 82 -5.07 10.08 13.53
C LYS A 82 -5.58 8.76 12.99
N LEU A 83 -4.86 7.70 13.34
CA LEU A 83 -5.27 6.31 13.12
C LEU A 83 -5.58 5.70 14.49
N ASP A 84 -6.84 5.33 14.74
CA ASP A 84 -7.19 4.53 15.91
C ASP A 84 -7.49 3.08 15.51
N TYR A 85 -7.34 2.14 16.46
CA TYR A 85 -7.53 0.71 16.25
C TYR A 85 -8.19 0.03 17.45
N ASP A 86 -8.83 -1.09 17.19
CA ASP A 86 -9.43 -1.96 18.19
C ASP A 86 -8.36 -2.79 18.92
N ALA A 87 -8.00 -2.34 20.12
CA ALA A 87 -7.12 -3.04 21.07
C ALA A 87 -7.90 -3.96 22.04
N GLY A 88 -9.19 -4.22 21.79
CA GLY A 88 -10.05 -5.11 22.56
C GLY A 88 -10.57 -4.58 23.90
N LYS A 89 -10.09 -3.43 24.38
CA LYS A 89 -10.53 -2.73 25.60
C LYS A 89 -11.73 -1.79 25.32
N GLU A 90 -12.23 -1.09 26.34
CA GLU A 90 -13.27 -0.07 26.12
C GLU A 90 -12.72 1.09 25.28
N GLY A 91 -13.15 1.15 24.01
CA GLY A 91 -12.79 2.20 23.06
C GLY A 91 -11.63 1.87 22.13
N MET A 92 -11.49 2.68 21.08
CA MET A 92 -10.38 2.60 20.12
C MET A 92 -9.13 3.22 20.73
N LYS A 93 -7.97 2.62 20.48
CA LYS A 93 -6.65 3.13 20.91
C LYS A 93 -5.96 3.82 19.74
N THR A 94 -5.30 4.95 19.99
CA THR A 94 -4.56 5.67 18.94
C THR A 94 -3.22 5.00 18.64
N ALA A 95 -2.98 4.69 17.36
CA ALA A 95 -1.71 4.16 16.86
C ALA A 95 -0.73 5.29 16.51
N LEU A 96 -1.20 6.32 15.81
CA LEU A 96 -0.40 7.47 15.41
C LEU A 96 -1.27 8.73 15.27
N ASN A 97 -0.62 9.89 15.44
CA ASN A 97 -1.17 11.21 15.09
C ASN A 97 -0.24 11.85 14.06
N VAL A 98 -0.81 12.48 13.04
CA VAL A 98 -0.06 13.10 11.94
C VAL A 98 -0.42 14.58 11.84
N THR A 99 0.57 15.39 11.50
CA THR A 99 0.40 16.81 11.18
C THR A 99 1.02 17.10 9.83
N GLY A 100 0.22 17.60 8.91
CA GLY A 100 0.66 17.92 7.56
C GLY A 100 1.58 19.11 7.49
N LYS A 101 2.52 19.05 6.55
CA LYS A 101 3.45 20.14 6.20
C LYS A 101 2.93 20.92 5.00
N GLY A 102 1.95 20.39 4.27
CA GLY A 102 1.44 20.97 3.03
C GLY A 102 2.44 20.89 1.87
N ASP A 103 3.29 19.86 1.85
CA ASP A 103 4.35 19.72 0.85
C ASP A 103 3.87 19.22 -0.52
N LYS A 104 2.58 18.87 -0.62
CA LYS A 104 1.89 18.41 -1.83
C LYS A 104 2.47 17.10 -2.37
N GLN A 105 2.96 16.24 -1.48
CA GLN A 105 3.47 14.91 -1.79
C GLN A 105 2.61 13.79 -1.19
N TRP A 106 2.79 12.59 -1.72
CA TRP A 106 2.23 11.37 -1.13
C TRP A 106 3.19 10.84 -0.07
N HIS A 107 2.68 10.61 1.14
CA HIS A 107 3.43 10.08 2.28
C HIS A 107 2.94 8.68 2.65
N HIS A 108 3.83 7.93 3.30
CA HIS A 108 3.57 6.57 3.78
C HIS A 108 3.78 6.53 5.28
N GLU A 109 2.71 6.67 6.05
CA GLU A 109 2.78 6.57 7.50
C GLU A 109 2.68 5.10 7.90
N ARG A 110 3.75 4.57 8.46
CA ARG A 110 3.82 3.18 8.92
C ARG A 110 3.92 3.12 10.44
N VAL A 111 3.03 2.34 11.05
CA VAL A 111 3.03 2.08 12.49
C VAL A 111 2.90 0.59 12.78
N THR A 112 3.62 0.13 13.79
CA THR A 112 3.46 -1.21 14.35
C THR A 112 2.81 -1.08 15.73
N VAL A 113 1.72 -1.80 15.94
CA VAL A 113 1.03 -1.93 17.23
C VAL A 113 1.19 -3.35 17.74
N GLU A 114 1.37 -3.52 19.04
CA GLU A 114 1.69 -4.83 19.64
C GLU A 114 0.51 -5.47 20.37
N ASP A 115 -0.59 -4.74 20.56
CA ASP A 115 -1.78 -5.16 21.28
C ASP A 115 -3.07 -5.04 20.47
N ALA A 116 -2.99 -5.14 19.15
CA ALA A 116 -4.17 -5.07 18.28
C ALA A 116 -5.00 -6.35 18.37
N VAL A 117 -6.29 -6.21 18.65
CA VAL A 117 -7.23 -7.35 18.68
C VAL A 117 -7.98 -7.44 17.35
N LEU A 118 -8.46 -6.30 16.84
CA LEU A 118 -9.16 -6.18 15.56
C LEU A 118 -10.30 -7.21 15.44
N ARG A 119 -11.23 -7.14 16.40
CA ARG A 119 -12.40 -8.02 16.54
C ARG A 119 -13.71 -7.29 16.25
N GLN A 120 -13.65 -6.24 15.43
CA GLN A 120 -14.76 -5.37 15.08
C GLN A 120 -15.38 -4.71 16.32
N GLY A 121 -14.55 -4.33 17.30
CA GLY A 121 -14.98 -3.69 18.55
C GLY A 121 -15.31 -2.20 18.44
N GLY A 122 -14.95 -1.55 17.34
CA GLY A 122 -15.18 -0.13 17.10
C GLY A 122 -16.59 0.21 16.60
N THR A 123 -16.83 1.49 16.40
CA THR A 123 -18.09 2.02 15.85
C THR A 123 -18.46 1.32 14.55
N LYS A 124 -19.71 0.84 14.44
CA LYS A 124 -20.24 0.07 13.29
C LYS A 124 -19.46 -1.21 12.96
N GLY A 125 -18.73 -1.77 13.93
CA GLY A 125 -17.90 -2.95 13.72
C GLY A 125 -16.55 -2.64 13.06
N ALA A 126 -16.04 -1.41 13.21
CA ALA A 126 -14.72 -1.06 12.72
C ALA A 126 -13.62 -1.77 13.54
N ASP A 127 -12.57 -2.19 12.85
CA ASP A 127 -11.32 -2.66 13.43
C ASP A 127 -10.32 -1.51 13.59
N PHE A 128 -10.40 -0.50 12.74
CA PHE A 128 -9.63 0.73 12.81
C PHE A 128 -10.30 1.85 12.04
N ASP A 129 -9.88 3.08 12.31
CA ASP A 129 -10.44 4.28 11.70
C ASP A 129 -9.38 5.35 11.43
N LEU A 130 -9.62 6.12 10.38
CA LEU A 130 -8.92 7.38 10.16
C LEU A 130 -9.86 8.49 10.63
N VAL A 131 -9.38 9.33 11.56
CA VAL A 131 -10.19 10.37 12.20
C VAL A 131 -9.55 11.72 11.91
N ASN A 132 -10.35 12.65 11.38
CA ASN A 132 -10.01 14.05 11.29
C ASN A 132 -9.94 14.65 12.69
N THR A 133 -8.84 15.31 13.03
CA THR A 133 -8.65 15.91 14.36
C THR A 133 -8.69 17.43 14.33
N ASP A 134 -8.95 18.02 13.16
CA ASP A 134 -9.22 19.44 13.01
C ASP A 134 -10.33 19.72 11.98
N ASP A 135 -10.37 20.94 11.45
CA ASP A 135 -11.37 21.43 10.49
C ASP A 135 -10.91 21.37 9.03
N LYS A 136 -9.78 20.69 8.74
CA LYS A 136 -9.18 20.59 7.40
C LYS A 136 -9.34 19.20 6.83
N ASP A 137 -9.54 19.13 5.52
CA ASP A 137 -9.74 17.86 4.83
C ASP A 137 -8.40 17.22 4.42
N ASP A 138 -8.18 15.99 4.88
CA ASP A 138 -7.06 15.13 4.46
C ASP A 138 -7.49 14.09 3.43
N ILE A 139 -6.53 13.66 2.59
CA ILE A 139 -6.78 12.80 1.42
C ILE A 139 -5.95 11.53 1.52
N PHE A 140 -6.59 10.38 1.33
CA PHE A 140 -6.02 9.04 1.48
C PHE A 140 -6.22 8.21 0.21
N SER A 141 -5.20 7.45 -0.20
CA SER A 141 -5.28 6.54 -1.35
C SER A 141 -5.34 5.08 -0.94
N LEU A 142 -4.56 4.68 0.07
CA LEU A 142 -4.40 3.28 0.45
C LEU A 142 -4.25 3.12 1.95
N ILE A 143 -4.75 2.00 2.46
CA ILE A 143 -4.37 1.47 3.76
C ILE A 143 -3.98 0.01 3.57
N GLU A 144 -2.82 -0.36 4.09
CA GLU A 144 -2.32 -1.72 4.11
C GLU A 144 -2.24 -2.20 5.55
N VAL A 145 -2.63 -3.46 5.77
CA VAL A 145 -2.54 -4.12 7.08
C VAL A 145 -1.72 -5.39 6.91
N HIS A 146 -0.68 -5.53 7.73
CA HIS A 146 0.23 -6.66 7.75
C HIS A 146 0.25 -7.30 9.14
N ARG A 147 0.24 -8.63 9.21
CA ARG A 147 0.38 -9.37 10.47
C ARG A 147 1.85 -9.46 10.85
N GLY A 148 2.20 -9.04 12.06
CA GLY A 148 3.57 -8.98 12.54
C GLY A 148 4.25 -7.65 12.25
N LYS A 149 5.55 -7.59 12.51
CA LYS A 149 6.42 -6.45 12.21
C LYS A 149 6.83 -6.54 10.74
N LEU A 150 6.66 -5.46 9.99
CA LEU A 150 7.32 -5.34 8.69
C LEU A 150 8.80 -5.07 8.94
N GLU A 151 9.65 -6.08 8.74
CA GLU A 151 11.07 -5.85 8.62
C GLU A 151 11.34 -5.17 7.27
N ALA A 152 12.23 -4.18 7.26
CA ALA A 152 12.78 -3.73 5.99
C ALA A 152 13.44 -4.95 5.33
N PRO A 153 13.34 -5.15 4.01
CA PRO A 153 14.14 -6.17 3.37
C PRO A 153 15.60 -5.93 3.75
N GLU A 154 16.30 -6.96 4.24
CA GLU A 154 17.76 -6.92 4.25
C GLU A 154 18.20 -6.73 2.80
N VAL A 155 18.60 -5.50 2.46
CA VAL A 155 19.30 -5.24 1.22
C VAL A 155 20.66 -5.90 1.41
N SER A 156 20.79 -7.17 0.99
CA SER A 156 22.12 -7.72 0.80
C SER A 156 22.82 -6.86 -0.23
N ASP A 157 24.04 -6.40 0.09
CA ASP A 157 24.89 -5.61 -0.78
C ASP A 157 25.28 -6.42 -2.03
N ILE A 158 24.34 -6.63 -2.94
CA ILE A 158 24.64 -7.12 -4.28
C ILE A 158 25.17 -5.91 -5.03
N ALA A 159 26.50 -5.82 -5.07
CA ALA A 159 27.21 -4.85 -5.88
C ALA A 159 26.62 -4.84 -7.31
N PRO A 160 26.40 -3.67 -7.92
CA PRO A 160 25.79 -3.59 -9.24
C PRO A 160 26.63 -4.38 -10.24
N MET A 161 25.99 -5.34 -10.92
CA MET A 161 26.60 -6.07 -12.03
C MET A 161 27.11 -5.06 -13.07
N PRO A 162 28.40 -5.10 -13.45
CA PRO A 162 28.90 -4.22 -14.51
C PRO A 162 28.20 -4.57 -15.83
N PRO A 163 27.98 -3.59 -16.72
CA PRO A 163 27.32 -3.83 -18.00
C PRO A 163 28.18 -4.78 -18.84
N GLU A 164 27.58 -5.88 -19.31
CA GLU A 164 28.24 -6.76 -20.28
C GLU A 164 28.52 -5.97 -21.56
N ALA A 165 29.81 -5.69 -21.80
CA ALA A 165 30.28 -5.19 -23.07
C ALA A 165 30.16 -6.30 -24.13
N GLY A 166 29.32 -6.06 -25.13
CA GLY A 166 29.08 -6.98 -26.24
C GLY A 166 30.37 -7.47 -26.89
N LYS A 167 30.53 -8.79 -27.00
CA LYS A 167 31.59 -9.39 -27.82
C LYS A 167 31.12 -9.51 -29.26
N ALA A 168 31.70 -8.66 -30.09
CA ALA A 168 31.64 -8.70 -31.54
C ALA A 168 32.00 -10.08 -32.09
N THR A 169 31.12 -10.64 -32.91
CA THR A 169 31.40 -11.83 -33.73
C THR A 169 32.30 -11.41 -34.89
N LYS A 170 33.50 -12.00 -35.01
CA LYS A 170 34.33 -11.93 -36.23
C LYS A 170 34.38 -13.30 -36.92
N PRO A 171 34.50 -13.34 -38.26
CA PRO A 171 34.16 -14.52 -39.05
C PRO A 171 35.38 -15.37 -39.47
N GLY A 172 35.12 -16.65 -39.74
CA GLY A 172 35.87 -17.45 -40.73
C GLY A 172 36.73 -18.61 -40.19
N LYS A 173 36.36 -19.85 -40.52
CA LYS A 173 37.06 -20.67 -41.53
C LYS A 173 36.42 -22.05 -41.70
N GLU A 174 36.07 -22.35 -42.94
CA GLU A 174 35.78 -23.69 -43.46
C GLU A 174 36.89 -24.70 -43.10
N LYS A 175 36.49 -25.93 -42.77
CA LYS A 175 37.30 -27.12 -43.06
C LYS A 175 36.45 -28.18 -43.77
N LYS A 176 36.86 -28.42 -45.02
CA LYS A 176 36.37 -29.44 -45.95
C LYS A 176 36.97 -30.80 -45.57
N GLY A 177 36.11 -31.83 -45.54
CA GLY A 177 36.44 -33.18 -46.04
C GLY A 177 36.81 -34.27 -45.04
N LYS A 178 35.95 -35.30 -44.94
CA LYS A 178 36.29 -36.65 -45.43
C LYS A 178 35.02 -37.49 -45.63
N ARG A 179 34.83 -37.96 -46.87
CA ARG A 179 33.86 -39.00 -47.27
C ARG A 179 34.28 -40.35 -46.70
N LYS A 180 33.30 -41.17 -46.32
CA LYS A 180 33.39 -42.64 -46.40
C LYS A 180 32.12 -43.14 -47.10
N LYS A 181 32.33 -43.92 -48.16
CA LYS A 181 31.37 -44.58 -49.05
C LYS A 181 30.92 -45.91 -48.43
N VAL A 182 29.91 -46.54 -49.03
CA VAL A 182 29.44 -47.95 -48.98
C VAL A 182 27.98 -48.02 -48.46
N ASP A 183 26.99 -48.61 -49.12
CA ASP A 183 26.87 -49.23 -50.45
C ASP A 183 25.40 -49.20 -50.91
N GLU A 184 25.25 -49.49 -52.20
CA GLU A 184 24.08 -49.54 -53.07
C GLU A 184 23.34 -50.89 -52.93
N GLU A 185 22.01 -50.88 -52.86
CA GLU A 185 21.20 -52.01 -53.33
C GLU A 185 19.93 -51.45 -54.01
N THR A 186 19.78 -51.83 -55.27
CA THR A 186 18.74 -51.45 -56.24
C THR A 186 17.49 -52.32 -56.12
N ASP A 187 16.38 -51.70 -56.55
CA ASP A 187 15.02 -52.22 -56.82
C ASP A 187 14.09 -52.57 -55.65
#